data_AF-A0A7C1GBN1-F1
#
_entry.id   AF-A0A7C1GBN1-F1
#
_cell.length_a   1.000
_cell.length_b   1.000
_cell.length_c   1.000
_cell.angle_alpha   90.00
_cell.angle_beta   90.00
_cell.angle_gamma   90.00
#
_symmetry.space_group_name_H-M   'P 1'
#
loop_
_entity.id
_entity.type
_entity.pdbx_description
1 polymer ?
#
loop_
_entity_poly.entity_id
_entity_poly.type
_entity_poly.pdbx_seq_one_letter_code
_entity_poly.pdbx_strand_id
1 'polypeptide(L)' 'MLNEPLLYQLAITLIPGIGDVNGKNLVAYCGSPEAVFNEKKSALMKIPGIG' A
#
# COMPACT_ATOMS: atom_id res chain seq x y z
N MET A 1 15.50 -14.74 -8.84
CA MET A 1 14.03 -14.59 -8.76
C MET A 1 13.76 -13.32 -7.95
N LEU A 2 12.90 -12.43 -8.43
CA LEU A 2 12.51 -11.24 -7.66
C LEU A 2 11.53 -11.69 -6.57
N ASN A 3 11.75 -11.24 -5.34
CA ASN A 3 10.86 -11.49 -4.22
C ASN A 3 9.61 -10.61 -4.38
N GLU A 4 8.46 -11.20 -4.70
CA GLU A 4 7.20 -10.48 -5.00
C GLU A 4 6.79 -9.51 -3.87
N PRO A 5 6.84 -9.88 -2.57
CA PRO A 5 6.59 -8.95 -1.48
C PRO A 5 7.49 -7.70 -1.52
N LEU A 6 8.76 -7.85 -1.89
CA LEU A 6 9.72 -6.74 -1.95
C LEU A 6 9.41 -5.81 -3.13
N LEU A 7 9.01 -6.37 -4.28
CA LEU A 7 8.62 -5.59 -5.45
C LEU A 7 7.44 -4.66 -5.10
N TYR A 8 6.39 -5.20 -4.49
CA TYR A 8 5.22 -4.41 -4.11
C TYR A 8 5.53 -3.41 -3.00
N GLN A 9 6.40 -3.74 -2.04
CA GLN A 9 6.87 -2.76 -1.05
C GLN A 9 7.59 -1.58 -1.70
N LEU A 10 8.51 -1.84 -2.63
CA LEU A 10 9.19 -0.78 -3.38
C LEU A 10 8.19 0.04 -4.20
N ALA A 11 7.23 -0.61 -4.87
CA ALA A 11 6.21 0.09 -5.63
C ALA A 11 5.38 1.05 -4.76
N ILE A 12 5.02 0.67 -3.53
CA ILE A 12 4.29 1.55 -2.59
C ILE A 12 5.12 2.80 -2.27
N THR A 13 6.42 2.66 -2.05
CA THR A 13 7.30 3.82 -1.75
C THR A 13 7.46 4.80 -2.90
N LEU A 14 7.10 4.38 -4.12
CA LEU A 14 7.16 5.22 -5.31
C LEU A 14 5.84 5.96 -5.60
N ILE A 15 4.78 5.72 -4.80
CA ILE A 15 3.50 6.40 -4.96
C ILE A 15 3.64 7.85 -4.44
N PRO A 16 3.42 8.87 -5.29
CA PRO A 16 3.50 10.27 -4.86
C PRO A 16 2.50 10.56 -3.74
N GLY A 17 2.97 11.23 -2.68
CA GLY A 17 2.15 11.56 -1.51
C GLY A 17 2.00 10.43 -0.49
N ILE A 18 2.57 9.24 -0.76
CA ILE A 18 2.61 8.13 0.20
C ILE A 18 3.99 8.08 0.85
N GLY A 19 4.08 8.61 2.07
CA GLY A 19 5.25 8.46 2.93
C GLY A 19 5.28 7.11 3.64
N ASP A 20 6.30 6.89 4.48
CA ASP A 20 6.51 5.63 5.19
C ASP A 20 5.34 5.25 6.12
N VAL A 21 4.75 6.23 6.82
CA VAL A 21 3.60 6.01 7.70
C VAL A 21 2.38 5.54 6.90
N ASN A 22 2.03 6.26 5.84
CA ASN A 22 0.88 5.92 5.00
C ASN A 22 1.11 4.60 4.25
N GLY A 23 2.32 4.33 3.78
CA GLY A 23 2.69 3.06 3.16
C GLY A 23 2.53 1.87 4.11
N LYS A 24 2.99 2.01 5.37
CA LYS A 24 2.81 0.98 6.41
C LYS A 24 1.32 0.77 6.73
N ASN A 25 0.54 1.85 6.82
CA ASN A 25 -0.89 1.76 7.06
C ASN A 25 -1.59 1.02 5.91
N LEU A 26 -1.31 1.37 4.66
CA LEU A 26 -1.86 0.67 3.48
C LEU A 26 -1.62 -0.84 3.58
N VAL A 27 -0.39 -1.27 3.85
CA VAL A 27 -0.07 -2.69 4.00
C VAL A 27 -0.79 -3.33 5.19
N ALA A 28 -0.87 -2.66 6.33
CA ALA A 28 -1.51 -3.18 7.53
C ALA A 28 -3.03 -3.37 7.35
N TYR A 29 -3.71 -2.43 6.69
CA TYR A 29 -5.16 -2.49 6.44
C TYR A 29 -5.51 -3.44 5.29
N CYS A 30 -4.68 -3.54 4.25
CA CYS A 30 -4.90 -4.44 3.11
C CYS A 30 -4.36 -5.87 3.36
N GLY A 31 -3.52 -6.08 4.37
CA GLY A 31 -2.98 -7.38 4.78
C GLY A 31 -1.69 -7.81 4.06
N SER A 32 -1.42 -7.30 2.86
CA SER A 32 -0.15 -7.51 2.17
C SER A 32 0.21 -6.33 1.25
N PRO A 33 1.49 -6.16 0.87
CA PRO A 33 1.90 -5.14 -0.10
C PRO A 33 1.21 -5.27 -1.46
N GLU A 34 0.97 -6.50 -1.92
CA GLU A 34 0.24 -6.77 -3.16
C GLU A 34 -1.25 -6.40 -3.05
N ALA A 35 -1.87 -6.69 -1.91
CA ALA A 35 -3.29 -6.43 -1.69
C ALA A 35 -3.62 -4.94 -1.82
N VAL A 36 -2.68 -4.04 -1.50
CA VAL A 36 -2.84 -2.59 -1.69
C VAL A 36 -3.19 -2.23 -3.14
N PHE A 37 -2.61 -2.93 -4.12
CA PHE A 37 -2.83 -2.68 -5.55
C PHE A 37 -4.10 -3.34 -6.10
N ASN A 38 -4.68 -4.28 -5.35
CA ASN A 38 -5.89 -5.01 -5.73
C ASN A 38 -7.13 -4.55 -4.95
N GLU A 39 -6.95 -3.75 -3.90
CA GLU A 39 -8.04 -3.28 -3.05
C GLU A 39 -8.90 -2.21 -3.75
N LYS A 40 -10.19 -2.17 -3.42
CA LYS A 40 -11.11 -1.19 -3.99
C LYS A 40 -10.81 0.21 -3.47
N LYS A 41 -10.91 1.22 -4.34
CA LYS A 41 -10.80 2.64 -3.95
C LYS A 41 -11.65 2.98 -2.72
N SER A 42 -12.91 2.54 -2.68
CA SER A 42 -13.80 2.79 -1.54
C SER A 42 -13.32 2.23 -0.20
N ALA A 43 -12.51 1.17 -0.21
CA ALA A 43 -11.91 0.61 1.00
C ALA A 43 -10.63 1.37 1.36
N LEU A 44 -9.79 1.71 0.38
CA LEU A 44 -8.59 2.53 0.56
C LEU A 44 -8.90 3.91 1.19
N MET A 45 -9.99 4.56 0.74
CA MET A 45 -10.46 5.86 1.26
C MET A 45 -10.89 5.82 2.73
N LYS A 46 -11.05 4.63 3.33
CA LYS A 46 -11.39 4.48 4.76
C LYS A 46 -10.14 4.41 5.63
N ILE A 47 -8.96 4.25 5.04
CA ILE A 47 -7.70 4.17 5.76
C ILE A 47 -7.34 5.59 6.25
N PRO A 48 -7.06 5.79 7.55
CA PRO A 48 -6.69 7.10 8.06
C PRO A 48 -5.49 7.69 7.33
N GLY A 49 -5.61 8.95 6.89
CA GLY A 49 -4.56 9.65 6.14
C GLY A 49 -4.53 9.32 4.64
N ILE A 50 -5.44 8.49 4.14
CA ILE A 50 -5.69 8.21 2.72
C ILE A 50 -7.04 8.85 2.34
N GLY A 51 -7.12 9.51 1.18
CA GLY A 51 -8.30 10.24 0.73
C GLY A 51 -8.41 10.36 -0.78
#